data_AF-A0A4U2ZYI6-F1
#
_entry.id   AF-A0A4U2ZYI6-F1
#
_cell.length_a   1.000
_cell.length_b   1.000
_cell.length_c   1.000
_cell.angle_alpha   90.00
_cell.angle_beta   90.00
_cell.angle_gamma   90.00
#
_symmetry.space_group_name_H-M   'P 1'
#
loop_
_entity.id
_entity.type
_entity.pdbx_description
1 polymer ?
#
loop_
_entity_poly.entity_id
_entity_poly.type
_entity_poly.pdbx_seq_one_letter_code
_entity_poly.pdbx_strand_id
1 'polypeptide(L)'
;PHNDAFPSVLKEIPDASIHPVCLETYDEQVQMHGRHFSSAYAGTIEDPVTGTASGVMGAYYATYLEKGFDHEMELIVEQGQEMNKDGRVTVYVTKDVENENLQIDIAGTAVYVKEFEVSI
;
A
#
# COMPACT_ATOMS: atom_id res chain seq x y z
N PRO A 1 -11.67 11.27 -5.15
CA PRO A 1 -12.45 10.00 -5.17
C PRO A 1 -13.92 10.30 -4.84
N HIS A 2 -14.86 9.43 -5.25
CA HIS A 2 -16.27 9.49 -4.84
C HIS A 2 -16.56 8.33 -3.87
N ASN A 3 -16.02 8.41 -2.65
CA ASN A 3 -16.00 7.30 -1.69
C ASN A 3 -17.42 6.77 -1.38
N ASP A 4 -18.41 7.66 -1.26
CA ASP A 4 -19.82 7.29 -1.00
C ASP A 4 -20.43 6.34 -2.06
N ALA A 5 -19.88 6.33 -3.28
CA ALA A 5 -20.32 5.43 -4.33
C ALA A 5 -19.72 4.01 -4.21
N PHE A 6 -18.66 3.81 -3.40
CA PHE A 6 -17.94 2.53 -3.33
C PHE A 6 -18.84 1.33 -2.97
N PRO A 7 -19.74 1.40 -1.96
CA PRO A 7 -20.61 0.27 -1.62
C PRO A 7 -21.57 -0.13 -2.75
N SER A 8 -21.89 0.82 -3.64
CA SER A 8 -22.73 0.54 -4.80
C SER A 8 -21.99 -0.20 -5.92
N VAL A 9 -20.65 -0.16 -5.94
CA VAL A 9 -19.77 -0.78 -6.94
C VAL A 9 -19.15 -2.07 -6.41
N LEU A 10 -18.63 -2.05 -5.18
CA LEU A 10 -17.90 -3.15 -4.54
C LEU A 10 -18.88 -4.16 -3.90
N LYS A 11 -19.53 -4.98 -4.72
CA LYS A 11 -20.62 -5.88 -4.24
C LYS A 11 -20.15 -6.95 -3.26
N GLU A 12 -18.94 -7.47 -3.43
CA GLU A 12 -18.40 -8.55 -2.59
C GLU A 12 -17.92 -8.02 -1.23
N ILE A 13 -17.23 -6.88 -1.23
CA ILE A 13 -16.67 -6.27 -0.03
C ILE A 13 -17.04 -4.77 -0.03
N PRO A 14 -18.29 -4.40 0.34
CA PRO A 14 -18.80 -3.04 0.21
C PRO A 14 -18.08 -2.00 1.07
N ASP A 15 -17.41 -2.45 2.12
CA ASP A 15 -16.66 -1.64 3.08
C ASP A 15 -15.16 -1.58 2.80
N ALA A 16 -14.69 -2.14 1.68
CA ALA A 16 -13.29 -2.05 1.28
C ALA A 16 -12.91 -0.62 0.85
N SER A 17 -11.64 -0.28 1.09
CA SER A 17 -10.95 0.82 0.42
C SER A 17 -10.68 0.50 -1.05
N ILE A 18 -10.42 1.51 -1.87
CA ILE A 18 -9.91 1.33 -3.24
C ILE A 18 -8.47 1.85 -3.29
N HIS A 19 -7.56 1.02 -3.77
CA HIS A 19 -6.14 1.35 -3.90
C HIS A 19 -5.70 1.24 -5.37
N PRO A 20 -5.88 2.29 -6.20
CA PRO A 20 -5.38 2.27 -7.58
C PRO A 20 -3.86 2.24 -7.60
N VAL A 21 -3.29 1.52 -8.57
CA VAL A 21 -1.84 1.33 -8.70
C VAL A 21 -1.37 1.46 -10.15
N CYS A 22 -0.11 1.82 -10.34
CA CYS A 22 0.60 1.74 -11.63
C CYS A 22 2.08 1.40 -11.44
N LEU A 23 2.76 1.06 -12.53
CA LEU A 23 4.20 0.76 -12.55
C LEU A 23 5.07 1.98 -12.88
N GLU A 24 4.48 3.01 -13.46
CA GLU A 24 5.14 4.31 -13.59
C GLU A 24 5.17 4.96 -12.20
N THR A 25 6.35 5.41 -11.80
CA THR A 25 6.64 6.01 -10.49
C THR A 25 7.28 7.38 -10.67
N TYR A 26 7.16 8.22 -9.65
CA TYR A 26 7.86 9.50 -9.54
C TYR A 26 9.34 9.30 -9.20
N ASP A 27 9.67 8.33 -8.34
CA ASP A 27 11.06 7.94 -8.06
C ASP A 27 11.47 6.69 -8.86
N GLU A 28 12.57 6.79 -9.60
CA GLU A 28 13.11 5.73 -10.46
C GLU A 28 13.57 4.47 -9.69
N GLN A 29 13.78 4.56 -8.38
CA GLN A 29 14.17 3.43 -7.53
C GLN A 29 12.98 2.62 -6.99
N VAL A 30 11.76 3.13 -7.19
CA VAL A 30 10.50 2.54 -6.72
C VAL A 30 9.88 1.68 -7.83
N GLN A 31 9.27 0.56 -7.47
CA GLN A 31 8.70 -0.40 -8.44
C GLN A 31 7.21 -0.19 -8.69
N MET A 32 6.48 0.39 -7.74
CA MET A 32 5.04 0.63 -7.89
C MET A 32 4.61 1.93 -7.22
N HIS A 33 3.67 2.61 -7.86
CA HIS A 33 2.97 3.77 -7.32
C HIS A 33 1.55 3.40 -6.92
N GLY A 34 1.07 3.96 -5.82
CA GLY A 34 -0.27 3.75 -5.31
C GLY A 34 -0.93 5.03 -4.81
N ARG A 35 -2.26 5.03 -4.79
CA ARG A 35 -3.08 5.99 -4.03
C ARG A 35 -4.08 5.23 -3.18
N HIS A 36 -4.40 5.72 -1.99
CA HIS A 36 -5.33 5.03 -1.10
C HIS A 36 -6.60 5.83 -0.84
N PHE A 37 -7.70 5.42 -1.47
CA PHE A 37 -9.02 5.99 -1.21
C PHE A 37 -9.73 5.18 -0.13
N SER A 38 -9.99 5.83 1.01
CA SER A 38 -10.62 5.20 2.15
C SER A 38 -12.01 4.64 1.81
N SER A 39 -12.47 3.65 2.57
CA SER A 39 -13.84 3.16 2.41
C SER A 39 -14.87 4.26 2.70
N ALA A 40 -16.10 4.07 2.21
CA ALA A 40 -17.21 4.99 2.48
C ALA A 40 -17.51 5.18 3.98
N TYR A 41 -17.07 4.26 4.83
CA TYR A 41 -17.36 4.22 6.26
C TYR A 41 -16.22 4.74 7.14
N ALA A 42 -15.06 5.07 6.55
CA ALA A 42 -13.86 5.46 7.30
C ALA A 42 -13.87 6.94 7.76
N GLY A 43 -14.70 7.78 7.15
CA GLY A 43 -14.76 9.23 7.44
C GLY A 43 -13.59 10.06 6.89
N THR A 44 -12.52 9.42 6.42
CA THR A 44 -11.42 10.05 5.68
C THR A 44 -11.63 9.89 4.16
N ILE A 45 -10.99 10.75 3.36
CA ILE A 45 -11.12 10.72 1.89
C ILE A 45 -9.98 9.91 1.25
N GLU A 46 -8.75 10.21 1.66
CA GLU A 46 -7.53 9.66 1.12
C GLU A 46 -6.47 9.59 2.23
N ASP A 47 -5.74 8.48 2.29
CA ASP A 47 -4.68 8.24 3.27
C ASP A 47 -3.30 8.51 2.62
N PRO A 48 -2.35 9.20 3.30
CA PRO A 48 -1.13 9.64 2.65
C PRO A 48 -0.14 8.51 2.35
N VAL A 49 -0.01 7.50 3.23
CA VAL A 49 0.90 6.36 3.07
C VAL A 49 0.31 5.16 3.81
N THR A 50 -0.07 4.09 3.11
CA THR A 50 -0.88 3.01 3.69
C THR A 50 -0.15 1.68 3.66
N GLY A 51 0.56 1.35 4.75
CA GLY A 51 1.39 0.13 4.82
C GLY A 51 0.64 -1.18 4.55
N THR A 52 -0.63 -1.28 5.00
CA THR A 52 -1.46 -2.47 4.73
C THR A 52 -1.73 -2.66 3.24
N ALA A 53 -1.99 -1.57 2.50
CA ALA A 53 -2.18 -1.63 1.06
C ALA A 53 -0.88 -1.91 0.32
N SER A 54 0.25 -1.33 0.77
CA SER A 54 1.58 -1.65 0.24
C SER A 54 1.92 -3.14 0.36
N GLY A 55 1.59 -3.78 1.49
CA GLY A 55 1.76 -5.23 1.65
C GLY A 55 0.96 -6.03 0.62
N VAL A 56 -0.31 -5.66 0.40
CA VAL A 56 -1.15 -6.28 -0.66
C VAL A 56 -0.55 -6.05 -2.04
N MET A 57 0.01 -4.87 -2.31
CA MET A 57 0.69 -4.59 -3.58
C MET A 57 1.91 -5.49 -3.80
N GLY A 58 2.70 -5.78 -2.76
CA GLY A 58 3.81 -6.73 -2.88
C GLY A 58 3.34 -8.14 -3.21
N ALA A 59 2.29 -8.63 -2.53
CA ALA A 59 1.68 -9.91 -2.86
C ALA A 59 1.13 -9.92 -4.31
N TYR A 60 0.47 -8.84 -4.74
CA TYR A 60 -0.04 -8.67 -6.09
C TYR A 60 1.09 -8.69 -7.13
N TYR A 61 2.18 -7.95 -6.87
CA TYR A 61 3.34 -7.88 -7.74
C TYR A 61 3.98 -9.25 -7.95
N ALA A 62 4.26 -9.97 -6.86
CA ALA A 62 4.82 -11.33 -6.90
C ALA A 62 3.89 -12.34 -7.59
N THR A 63 2.58 -12.16 -7.47
CA THR A 63 1.58 -13.08 -8.01
C THR A 63 1.32 -12.84 -9.50
N TYR A 64 1.32 -11.59 -9.96
CA TYR A 64 0.82 -11.24 -11.29
C TYR A 64 1.86 -10.64 -12.23
N LEU A 65 2.90 -10.01 -11.70
CA LEU A 65 3.85 -9.21 -12.49
C LEU A 65 5.22 -9.87 -12.56
N GLU A 66 5.79 -10.26 -11.42
CA GLU A 66 7.13 -10.83 -11.34
C GLU A 66 7.11 -12.21 -10.65
N LYS A 67 6.95 -13.26 -11.45
CA LYS A 67 6.83 -14.64 -10.98
C LYS A 67 8.17 -15.38 -10.88
N GLY A 68 9.23 -14.78 -11.43
CA GLY A 68 10.52 -15.44 -11.66
C GLY A 68 11.48 -15.45 -10.47
N PHE A 69 11.07 -14.96 -9.30
CA PHE A 69 11.94 -14.95 -8.11
C PHE A 69 12.02 -16.33 -7.45
N ASP A 70 13.18 -16.68 -6.89
CA ASP A 70 13.41 -18.01 -6.33
C ASP A 70 12.74 -18.17 -4.96
N HIS A 71 13.21 -17.43 -3.95
CA HIS A 71 12.77 -17.57 -2.56
C HIS A 71 12.20 -16.28 -1.97
N GLU A 72 12.93 -15.17 -2.12
CA GLU A 72 12.58 -13.87 -1.58
C GLU A 72 12.67 -12.79 -2.66
N MET A 73 11.85 -11.76 -2.54
CA MET A 73 11.96 -10.53 -3.31
C MET A 73 11.65 -9.31 -2.43
N GLU A 74 12.22 -8.18 -2.83
CA GLU A 74 11.99 -6.88 -2.21
C GLU A 74 11.48 -5.92 -3.29
N LEU A 75 10.52 -5.10 -2.92
CA LEU A 75 10.08 -3.95 -3.70
C LEU A 75 9.77 -2.78 -2.78
N ILE A 76 9.90 -1.57 -3.32
CA ILE A 76 9.48 -0.33 -2.71
C ILE A 76 8.22 0.13 -3.42
N VAL A 77 7.23 0.49 -2.63
CA VAL A 77 5.98 1.12 -3.06
C VAL A 77 5.99 2.57 -2.60
N GLU A 78 5.64 3.48 -3.49
CA GLU A 78 5.45 4.89 -3.16
C GLU A 78 3.96 5.29 -3.12
N GLN A 79 3.65 6.29 -2.30
CA GLN A 79 2.30 6.83 -2.17
C GLN A 79 2.34 8.28 -1.67
N GLY A 80 1.36 9.07 -2.10
CA GLY A 80 1.04 10.38 -1.51
C GLY A 80 1.56 11.60 -2.27
N GLN A 81 2.23 11.41 -3.40
CA GLN A 81 2.77 12.48 -4.26
C GLN A 81 1.67 13.46 -4.68
N GLU A 82 0.49 12.96 -5.05
CA GLU A 82 -0.67 13.79 -5.41
C GLU A 82 -1.23 14.63 -4.24
N MET A 83 -0.86 14.30 -3.01
CA MET A 83 -1.21 15.03 -1.79
C MET A 83 -0.07 15.91 -1.27
N ASN A 84 1.00 16.10 -2.05
CA ASN A 84 2.24 16.76 -1.63
C ASN A 84 2.91 16.06 -0.43
N LYS A 85 2.90 14.73 -0.45
CA LYS A 85 3.64 13.84 0.45
C LYS A 85 4.57 12.96 -0.40
N ASP A 86 5.48 12.24 0.23
CA ASP A 86 6.38 11.31 -0.47
C ASP A 86 6.66 10.12 0.45
N GLY A 87 5.65 9.27 0.60
CA GLY A 87 5.75 8.07 1.42
C GLY A 87 6.33 6.91 0.65
N ARG A 88 7.16 6.11 1.33
CA ARG A 88 7.72 4.88 0.78
C ARG A 88 7.61 3.75 1.79
N VAL A 89 7.22 2.58 1.30
CA VAL A 89 7.14 1.35 2.09
C VAL A 89 7.93 0.27 1.36
N THR A 90 8.91 -0.29 2.03
CA THR A 90 9.60 -1.50 1.57
C THR A 90 8.72 -2.70 1.90
N VAL A 91 8.51 -3.57 0.91
CA VAL A 91 7.71 -4.79 1.03
C VAL A 91 8.62 -5.96 0.71
N TYR A 92 8.72 -6.90 1.65
CA TYR A 92 9.43 -8.16 1.49
C TYR A 92 8.40 -9.25 1.23
N VAL A 93 8.64 -10.05 0.19
CA VAL A 93 7.80 -11.17 -0.19
C VAL A 93 8.64 -12.44 -0.17
N THR A 94 8.26 -13.40 0.68
CA THR A 94 8.97 -14.68 0.81
C THR A 94 8.02 -15.82 0.48
N LYS A 95 8.46 -16.75 -0.38
CA LYS A 95 7.69 -17.97 -0.65
C LYS A 95 7.83 -18.93 0.52
N ASP A 96 6.71 -19.29 1.11
CA ASP A 96 6.66 -20.34 2.11
C ASP A 96 6.85 -21.71 1.43
N VAL A 97 7.88 -22.44 1.86
CA VAL A 97 8.28 -23.73 1.29
C VAL A 97 7.27 -24.84 1.61
N GLU A 98 6.47 -24.68 2.67
CA GLU A 98 5.52 -25.70 3.13
C GLU A 98 4.10 -25.49 2.56
N ASN A 99 3.74 -24.25 2.22
CA ASN A 99 2.31 -23.86 2.09
C ASN A 99 1.90 -23.34 0.71
N GLU A 100 2.83 -23.13 -0.22
CA GLU A 100 2.64 -22.33 -1.45
C GLU A 100 2.11 -20.89 -1.23
N ASN A 101 1.99 -20.45 0.03
CA ASN A 101 1.58 -19.10 0.39
C ASN A 101 2.77 -18.14 0.40
N LEU A 102 2.48 -16.84 0.27
CA LEU A 102 3.46 -15.78 0.41
C LEU A 102 3.44 -15.24 1.85
N GLN A 103 4.61 -15.13 2.47
CA GLN A 103 4.81 -14.29 3.64
C GLN A 103 5.11 -12.86 3.19
N ILE A 104 4.43 -11.88 3.80
CA ILE A 104 4.55 -10.47 3.47
C ILE A 104 4.97 -9.71 4.73
N ASP A 105 6.13 -9.06 4.66
CA ASP A 105 6.62 -8.14 5.69
C ASP A 105 6.75 -6.74 5.09
N ILE A 106 6.49 -5.71 5.90
CA ILE A 106 6.65 -4.30 5.48
C ILE A 106 7.60 -3.57 6.41
N ALA A 107 8.39 -2.66 5.85
CA ALA A 107 9.28 -1.78 6.59
C ALA A 107 9.19 -0.34 6.08
N GLY A 108 9.49 0.61 6.97
CA GLY A 108 9.54 2.02 6.65
C GLY A 108 10.36 2.77 7.68
N THR A 109 11.01 3.85 7.23
CA THR A 109 11.68 4.79 8.13
C THR A 109 10.71 5.87 8.57
N ALA A 110 10.95 6.46 9.74
CA ALA A 110 10.19 7.60 10.25
C ALA A 110 11.10 8.80 10.51
N VAL A 111 10.50 10.00 10.55
CA VAL A 111 11.19 11.25 10.86
C VAL A 111 10.46 11.99 11.98
N TYR A 112 11.23 12.54 12.93
CA TYR A 112 10.68 13.37 14.00
C TYR A 112 10.07 14.65 13.43
N VAL A 113 8.85 14.99 13.86
CA VAL A 113 8.14 16.21 13.41
C VAL A 113 8.14 17.27 14.50
N LYS A 114 7.57 16.97 15.66
CA LYS A 114 7.47 17.88 16.81
C LYS A 114 7.09 17.12 18.07
N GLU A 115 7.27 17.79 19.20
CA GLU A 115 6.84 17.36 20.52
C GLU A 115 6.00 18.48 21.15
N PHE A 116 4.96 18.11 21.89
CA PHE A 116 4.10 19.03 22.63
C PHE A 116 3.44 18.32 23.82
N GLU A 117 3.05 19.08 24.83
CA GLU A 117 2.38 18.57 26.03
C GLU A 117 0.86 18.51 25.85
N VAL A 118 0.22 17.48 26.41
CA VAL A 118 -1.25 17.34 26.47
C VAL A 118 -1.66 17.28 27.95
N SER A 119 -2.50 18.21 28.38
CA SER A 119 -3.12 18.15 29.71
C SER A 119 -4.32 17.22 29.69
N ILE A 120 -4.37 16.28 30.63
CA ILE A 120 -5.45 15.31 30.82
C ILE A 120 -6.29 15.64 32.05
#